data_AF-A0A146FYH3-F1
#
_entry.id   AF-A0A146FYH3-F1
#
_cell.length_a   1.000
_cell.length_b   1.000
_cell.length_c   1.000
_cell.angle_alpha   90.00
_cell.angle_beta   90.00
_cell.angle_gamma   90.00
#
_symmetry.space_group_name_H-M   'P 1'
#
loop_
_entity.id
_entity.type
_entity.pdbx_description
1 polymer ?
#
loop_
_entity_poly.entity_id
_entity_poly.type
_entity_poly.pdbx_seq_one_letter_code
_entity_poly.pdbx_strand_id
1 'polypeptide(L)'
;MEHAWGSYVTASKVWFYSIFWALHFVIFAVGWYVQASDQRLVMLNTLQYSVWISRGAGLVLTCDATLLLLPMCRNLVKTIRPRVRWLPLDETVWFHRQVAYALLFFTIVHAAAHYVK
;
A
#
# COMPACT_ATOMS: atom_id res chain seq x y z
N MET A 1 17.12 -27.62 2.86
CA MET A 1 16.93 -26.52 1.88
C MET A 1 17.45 -25.26 2.54
N GLU A 2 18.74 -24.98 2.41
CA GLU A 2 19.33 -23.76 2.94
C GLU A 2 18.86 -22.60 2.06
N HIS A 3 17.96 -21.77 2.59
CA HIS A 3 17.57 -20.53 1.93
C HIS A 3 18.76 -19.58 1.99
N ALA A 4 19.58 -19.57 0.94
CA ALA A 4 20.65 -18.60 0.77
C ALA A 4 20.01 -17.20 0.78
N TRP A 5 20.27 -16.45 1.84
CA TRP A 5 19.74 -15.10 2.10
C TRP A 5 19.89 -14.15 0.89
N GLY A 6 20.89 -14.37 0.04
CA GLY A 6 21.13 -13.61 -1.20
C GLY A 6 19.99 -13.62 -2.22
N SER A 7 19.08 -14.60 -2.21
CA SER A 7 17.92 -14.63 -3.12
C SER A 7 16.89 -13.53 -2.83
N TYR A 8 16.84 -13.03 -1.59
CA TYR A 8 15.90 -11.98 -1.18
C TYR A 8 16.40 -10.57 -1.51
N VAL A 9 17.70 -10.39 -1.75
CA VAL A 9 18.35 -9.08 -1.97
C VAL A 9 18.81 -8.92 -3.42
N THR A 10 18.03 -9.43 -4.38
CA THR A 10 18.27 -9.16 -5.80
C THR A 10 17.94 -7.69 -6.10
N ALA A 11 18.75 -7.01 -6.92
CA ALA A 11 18.57 -5.59 -7.26
C ALA A 11 17.14 -5.25 -7.73
N SER A 12 16.50 -6.15 -8.49
CA SER A 12 15.11 -6.00 -8.94
C SER A 12 14.09 -6.00 -7.79
N LYS A 13 14.33 -6.80 -6.73
CA LYS A 13 13.44 -6.87 -5.56
C LYS A 13 13.60 -5.64 -4.68
N VAL A 14 14.83 -5.17 -4.49
CA VAL A 14 15.11 -3.92 -3.77
C VAL A 14 14.42 -2.75 -4.45
N TRP A 15 14.59 -2.61 -5.78
CA TRP A 15 13.91 -1.57 -6.56
C TRP A 15 12.39 -1.65 -6.43
N PHE A 16 11.82 -2.85 -6.52
CA PHE A 16 10.39 -3.05 -6.31
C PHE A 16 9.96 -2.58 -4.92
N TYR A 17 10.64 -3.02 -3.85
CA TYR A 17 10.29 -2.64 -2.47
C TYR A 17 10.40 -1.13 -2.24
N SER A 18 11.43 -0.49 -2.79
CA SER A 18 11.61 0.95 -2.70
C SER A 18 10.44 1.70 -3.35
N ILE A 19 10.07 1.35 -4.58
CA ILE A 19 8.96 1.99 -5.30
C ILE A 19 7.63 1.68 -4.61
N PHE A 20 7.41 0.43 -4.21
CA PHE A 20 6.20 -0.03 -3.55
C PHE A 20 5.95 0.77 -2.27
N TRP A 21 6.91 0.79 -1.33
CA TRP A 21 6.74 1.53 -0.09
C TRP A 21 6.71 3.05 -0.30
N ALA A 22 7.52 3.58 -1.24
CA ALA A 22 7.45 5.00 -1.59
C ALA A 22 6.04 5.41 -2.05
N LEU A 23 5.37 4.58 -2.88
CA LEU A 23 3.99 4.83 -3.30
C LEU A 23 3.03 4.86 -2.10
N HIS A 24 3.14 3.92 -1.17
CA HIS A 24 2.28 3.87 0.02
C HIS A 24 2.48 5.10 0.90
N PHE A 25 3.73 5.50 1.13
CA PHE A 25 4.03 6.71 1.90
C PHE A 25 3.56 7.99 1.21
N VAL A 26 3.66 8.07 -0.12
CA VAL A 26 3.12 9.21 -0.88
C VAL A 26 1.60 9.26 -0.76
N ILE A 27 0.89 8.14 -0.95
CA ILE A 27 -0.58 8.09 -0.80
C ILE A 27 -0.98 8.47 0.63
N PHE A 28 -0.28 7.95 1.64
CA PHE A 28 -0.50 8.31 3.04
C PHE A 28 -0.31 9.82 3.27
N ALA A 29 0.81 10.39 2.79
CA ALA A 29 1.12 11.80 2.94
C ALA A 29 0.12 12.71 2.22
N VAL A 30 -0.37 12.29 1.05
CA VAL A 30 -1.44 12.99 0.33
C VAL A 30 -2.74 12.95 1.14
N GLY A 31 -3.14 11.78 1.65
CA GLY A 31 -4.34 11.65 2.48
C GLY A 31 -4.26 12.51 3.74
N TRP A 32 -3.10 12.56 4.38
CA TRP A 32 -2.83 13.48 5.49
C TRP A 32 -2.95 14.94 5.07
N TYR A 33 -2.23 15.35 4.02
CA TYR A 33 -2.16 16.73 3.59
C TYR A 33 -3.55 17.26 3.18
N VAL A 34 -4.31 16.48 2.42
CA VAL A 34 -5.68 16.83 2.02
C VAL A 34 -6.57 16.99 3.26
N GLN A 35 -6.47 16.06 4.22
CA GLN A 35 -7.25 16.15 5.45
C GLN A 35 -6.88 17.40 6.26
N ALA A 36 -5.59 17.71 6.41
CA ALA A 36 -5.11 18.83 7.21
C ALA A 36 -5.35 20.21 6.55
N SER A 37 -5.34 20.29 5.22
CA SER A 37 -5.46 21.55 4.46
C SER A 37 -6.91 21.93 4.12
N ASP A 38 -7.86 21.01 4.17
CA ASP A 38 -9.25 21.29 3.81
C ASP A 38 -10.01 22.05 4.93
N GLN A 39 -10.40 23.29 4.63
CA GLN A 39 -11.17 24.16 5.51
C GLN A 39 -12.57 23.59 5.84
N ARG A 40 -13.14 22.74 4.99
CA ARG A 40 -14.44 22.10 5.23
C ARG A 40 -14.38 21.04 6.33
N LEU A 41 -13.18 20.53 6.62
CA LEU A 41 -12.93 19.47 7.60
C LEU A 41 -12.39 20.02 8.93
N VAL A 42 -12.45 21.34 9.16
CA VAL A 42 -11.92 22.00 10.37
C VAL A 42 -12.45 21.37 11.66
N MET A 43 -13.74 21.02 11.74
CA MET A 43 -14.28 20.35 12.92
C MET A 43 -13.62 18.98 13.16
N LEU A 44 -13.35 18.22 12.10
CA LEU A 44 -12.70 16.91 12.20
C LEU A 44 -11.20 17.05 12.51
N ASN A 45 -10.57 18.13 12.04
CA ASN A 45 -9.17 18.44 12.31
C ASN A 45 -8.90 18.88 13.76
N THR A 46 -9.94 19.08 14.59
CA THR A 46 -9.77 19.28 16.04
C THR A 46 -9.10 18.08 16.73
N LEU A 47 -9.27 16.87 16.18
CA LEU A 47 -8.62 15.63 16.63
C LEU A 47 -7.19 15.45 16.10
N GLN A 48 -6.68 16.42 15.33
CA GLN A 48 -5.31 16.52 14.81
C GLN A 48 -4.75 15.16 14.30
N TYR A 49 -3.74 14.64 14.99
CA TYR A 49 -3.00 13.43 14.61
C TYR A 49 -3.88 12.19 14.48
N SER A 50 -4.91 12.05 15.31
CA SER A 50 -5.87 10.93 15.23
C SER A 50 -6.50 10.85 13.84
N VAL A 51 -7.10 11.96 13.40
CA VAL A 51 -7.81 12.03 12.12
C VAL A 51 -6.84 12.07 10.94
N TRP A 52 -5.71 12.76 11.06
CA TRP A 52 -4.74 12.86 9.97
C TRP A 52 -4.10 11.50 9.64
N ILE A 53 -3.65 10.77 10.67
CA ILE A 53 -3.09 9.42 10.50
C ILE A 53 -4.18 8.46 10.00
N SER A 54 -5.36 8.49 10.62
CA SER A 54 -6.46 7.59 10.24
C SER A 54 -6.87 7.77 8.77
N ARG A 55 -6.98 9.01 8.29
CA ARG A 55 -7.35 9.32 6.90
C ARG A 55 -6.26 8.98 5.90
N GLY A 56 -5.01 9.28 6.22
CA GLY A 56 -3.86 8.86 5.43
C GLY A 56 -3.81 7.33 5.28
N ALA A 57 -3.91 6.60 6.38
CA ALA A 57 -3.90 5.13 6.38
C ALA A 57 -5.14 4.54 5.68
N GLY A 58 -6.32 5.15 5.86
CA GLY A 58 -7.55 4.72 5.20
C GLY A 58 -7.49 4.83 3.67
N LEU A 59 -6.82 5.88 3.16
CA LEU A 59 -6.62 6.02 1.72
C LEU A 59 -5.70 4.91 1.17
N VAL A 60 -4.60 4.62 1.87
CA VAL A 60 -3.70 3.51 1.51
C VAL A 60 -4.45 2.17 1.55
N LEU A 61 -5.25 1.92 2.58
CA LEU A 61 -6.06 0.69 2.68
C LEU A 61 -7.02 0.51 1.51
N THR A 62 -7.62 1.59 1.02
CA THR A 62 -8.54 1.53 -0.13
C THR A 62 -7.79 1.14 -1.40
N CYS A 63 -6.59 1.70 -1.59
CA CYS A 63 -5.70 1.32 -2.69
C CYS A 63 -5.26 -0.15 -2.56
N ASP A 64 -4.80 -0.56 -1.38
CA ASP A 64 -4.31 -1.92 -1.14
C ASP A 64 -5.40 -2.97 -1.28
N ALA A 65 -6.61 -2.71 -0.81
CA ALA A 65 -7.74 -3.62 -0.99
C ALA A 65 -8.04 -3.86 -2.48
N THR A 66 -7.89 -2.83 -3.31
CA THR A 66 -8.02 -2.94 -4.77
C THR A 66 -6.86 -3.72 -5.39
N LEU A 67 -5.63 -3.38 -5.01
CA LEU A 67 -4.40 -4.03 -5.48
C LEU A 67 -4.28 -5.48 -5.01
N LEU A 68 -4.93 -5.86 -3.91
CA LEU A 68 -4.93 -7.22 -3.36
C LEU A 68 -5.67 -8.20 -4.29
N LEU A 69 -6.78 -7.75 -4.90
CA LEU A 69 -7.65 -8.58 -5.75
C LEU A 69 -7.11 -8.73 -7.18
N LEU A 70 -6.58 -7.65 -7.76
CA LEU A 70 -6.06 -7.61 -9.12
C LEU A 70 -5.11 -8.78 -9.51
N PRO A 71 -4.10 -9.17 -8.70
CA PRO A 71 -3.20 -10.28 -9.03
C PRO A 71 -3.88 -11.66 -9.01
N MET A 72 -5.01 -11.80 -8.31
CA MET A 72 -5.75 -13.05 -8.21
C MET A 72 -6.74 -13.25 -9.37
N CYS A 73 -7.08 -12.17 -10.10
CA CYS A 73 -7.90 -12.23 -11.31
C CYS A 73 -7.11 -12.78 -12.51
N ARG A 74 -6.82 -14.09 -12.51
CA ARG A 74 -5.94 -14.78 -13.48
C ARG A 74 -6.27 -14.51 -14.95
N ASN A 75 -7.54 -14.40 -15.31
CA ASN A 75 -7.97 -14.10 -16.69
C ASN A 75 -7.60 -12.68 -17.13
N LEU A 76 -7.73 -11.69 -16.23
CA LEU A 76 -7.32 -10.31 -16.50
C LEU A 76 -5.80 -10.22 -16.63
N VAL A 77 -5.07 -10.84 -15.70
CA VAL A 77 -3.60 -10.88 -15.73
C VAL A 77 -3.10 -11.51 -17.04
N LYS A 78 -3.69 -12.63 -17.47
CA LYS A 78 -3.33 -13.28 -18.76
C LYS A 78 -3.52 -12.34 -19.96
N THR A 79 -4.55 -11.50 -19.93
CA THR A 79 -4.87 -10.55 -21.00
C THR A 79 -3.94 -9.33 -21.00
N ILE A 80 -3.54 -8.87 -19.82
CA ILE A 80 -2.68 -7.68 -19.64
C ILE A 80 -1.20 -8.02 -19.83
N ARG A 81 -0.76 -9.22 -19.43
CA ARG A 81 0.62 -9.71 -19.52
C ARG A 81 1.34 -9.40 -20.83
N PRO A 82 0.78 -9.66 -22.04
CA PRO A 82 1.47 -9.38 -23.29
C PRO A 82 1.72 -7.88 -23.55
N ARG A 83 0.92 -6.98 -22.93
CA ARG A 83 1.05 -5.52 -23.07
C ARG A 83 2.03 -4.90 -22.05
N VAL A 84 2.25 -5.55 -20.92
CA VAL A 84 3.05 -5.02 -19.79
C VAL A 84 4.18 -5.98 -19.45
N ARG A 85 5.04 -6.29 -20.44
CA ARG A 85 6.15 -7.26 -20.26
C ARG A 85 7.28 -6.74 -19.36
N TRP A 86 7.36 -5.43 -19.15
CA TRP A 86 8.35 -4.80 -18.27
C TRP A 86 8.02 -4.98 -16.78
N LEU A 87 6.77 -5.32 -16.45
CA LEU A 87 6.35 -5.58 -15.08
C LEU A 87 6.48 -7.09 -14.81
N PRO A 88 7.14 -7.51 -13.71
CA PRO A 88 7.33 -8.93 -13.38
C PRO A 88 6.01 -9.55 -12.86
N LEU A 89 5.07 -9.76 -13.79
CA LEU A 89 3.75 -10.35 -13.55
C LEU A 89 3.80 -11.88 -13.38
N ASP A 90 4.99 -12.48 -13.37
CA ASP A 90 5.17 -13.93 -13.22
C ASP A 90 5.00 -14.41 -11.77
N GLU A 91 5.16 -13.51 -10.79
CA GLU A 91 5.00 -13.83 -9.37
C GLU A 91 3.77 -13.14 -8.74
N THR A 92 2.59 -13.26 -9.36
CA THR A 92 1.37 -12.58 -8.86
C THR A 92 1.00 -12.96 -7.43
N VAL A 93 1.23 -14.20 -7.01
CA VAL A 93 1.00 -14.65 -5.62
C VAL A 93 2.01 -14.03 -4.66
N TRP A 94 3.26 -13.83 -5.08
CA TRP A 94 4.24 -13.11 -4.27
C TRP A 94 3.85 -11.65 -4.09
N PHE A 95 3.42 -10.97 -5.18
CA PHE A 95 2.93 -9.60 -5.11
C PHE A 95 1.72 -9.47 -4.18
N HIS A 96 0.74 -10.38 -4.29
CA HIS A 96 -0.42 -10.42 -3.40
C HIS A 96 -0.01 -10.52 -1.93
N ARG A 97 1.00 -11.33 -1.59
CA ARG A 97 1.53 -11.38 -0.21
C ARG A 97 2.15 -10.06 0.23
N GLN A 98 2.89 -9.37 -0.64
CA GLN A 98 3.47 -8.06 -0.30
C GLN A 98 2.36 -7.03 -0.01
N VAL A 99 1.32 -6.99 -0.84
CA VAL A 99 0.14 -6.13 -0.62
C VAL A 99 -0.58 -6.52 0.67
N ALA A 100 -0.73 -7.82 0.97
CA ALA A 100 -1.35 -8.27 2.22
C ALA A 100 -0.57 -7.81 3.47
N TYR A 101 0.76 -7.81 3.43
CA TYR A 101 1.58 -7.31 4.54
C TYR A 101 1.45 -5.79 4.71
N ALA A 102 1.44 -5.02 3.62
CA ALA A 102 1.20 -3.58 3.67
C ALA A 102 -0.20 -3.26 4.21
N LEU A 103 -1.22 -3.96 3.70
CA LEU A 103 -2.61 -3.82 4.13
C LEU A 103 -2.76 -4.11 5.63
N LEU A 104 -2.12 -5.16 6.15
CA LEU A 104 -2.11 -5.45 7.59
C LEU A 104 -1.46 -4.30 8.39
N PHE A 105 -0.29 -3.83 7.94
CA PHE A 105 0.41 -2.73 8.59
C PHE A 105 -0.45 -1.46 8.65
N PHE A 106 -1.00 -1.02 7.52
CA PHE A 106 -1.85 0.17 7.48
C PHE A 106 -3.19 -0.03 8.20
N THR A 107 -3.68 -1.27 8.32
CA THR A 107 -4.87 -1.58 9.13
C THR A 107 -4.58 -1.34 10.60
N ILE A 108 -3.43 -1.80 11.09
CA ILE A 108 -3.00 -1.56 12.47
C ILE A 108 -2.83 -0.06 12.70
N VAL A 109 -2.16 0.66 11.80
CA VAL A 109 -1.97 2.12 11.90
C VAL A 109 -3.32 2.85 11.89
N HIS A 110 -4.23 2.50 10.99
CA HIS A 110 -5.57 3.10 10.90
C HIS A 110 -6.38 2.86 12.17
N ALA A 111 -6.44 1.62 12.64
CA ALA A 111 -7.16 1.26 13.86
C ALA A 111 -6.55 1.96 15.09
N ALA A 112 -5.23 1.90 15.25
CA ALA A 112 -4.52 2.56 16.35
C ALA A 112 -4.75 4.08 16.37
N ALA A 113 -4.78 4.73 15.21
CA ALA A 113 -5.04 6.16 15.10
C ALA A 113 -6.39 6.57 15.68
N HIS A 114 -7.44 5.74 15.52
CA HIS A 114 -8.76 6.01 16.13
C HIS A 114 -8.76 5.92 17.67
N TYR A 115 -7.78 5.24 18.27
CA TYR A 115 -7.64 5.17 19.73
C TYR A 115 -6.83 6.34 20.31
N VAL A 116 -6.07 7.05 19.47
CA VAL A 116 -5.35 8.27 19.87
C VAL A 116 -6.36 9.41 19.91
N LYS A 117 -6.38 10.16 21.01
CA LYS A 117 -7.17 11.39 21.19
C LYS A 117 -6.34 12.62 20.85
#